data_AF-A0A7G6RIU8-F1
#
_entry.id   AF-A0A7G6RIU8-F1
#
_cell.length_a   1.000
_cell.length_b   1.000
_cell.length_c   1.000
_cell.angle_alpha   90.00
_cell.angle_beta   90.00
_cell.angle_gamma   90.00
#
_symmetry.space_group_name_H-M   'P 1'
#
loop_
_entity.id
_entity.type
_entity.pdbx_description
1 polymer ?
#
loop_
_entity_poly.entity_id
_entity_poly.type
_entity_poly.pdbx_seq_one_letter_code
_entity_poly.pdbx_strand_id
1 'polypeptide(L)' 'MTALRRTVSLLAAADGSTTIYFGPDQPKYVKRGNWVQTVPGKGWFTILRLYSPLEPFFTKEWRPTEIELVR' A
#
# COMPACT_ATOMS: atom_id res chain seq x y z
N MET A 1 -12.74 -26.62 -2.82
CA MET A 1 -12.83 -25.42 -3.68
C MET A 1 -13.51 -24.33 -2.86
N THR A 2 -12.72 -23.52 -2.14
CA THR A 2 -13.22 -22.49 -1.22
C THR A 2 -12.99 -21.14 -1.85
N ALA A 3 -14.07 -20.46 -2.24
CA ALA A 3 -14.00 -19.09 -2.73
C ALA A 3 -13.56 -18.16 -1.58
N LEU A 4 -12.33 -17.68 -1.63
CA LEU A 4 -11.80 -16.70 -0.69
C LEU A 4 -12.36 -15.32 -1.03
N ARG A 5 -13.47 -14.97 -0.40
CA ARG A 5 -14.08 -13.64 -0.38
C ARG A 5 -13.12 -12.66 0.31
N ARG A 6 -12.47 -11.74 -0.39
CA ARG A 6 -11.76 -10.58 0.22
C ARG A 6 -11.74 -9.35 -0.69
N THR A 7 -12.87 -8.65 -0.78
CA THR A 7 -12.87 -7.23 -1.17
C THR A 7 -12.44 -6.43 0.06
N VAL A 8 -11.15 -6.46 0.40
CA VAL A 8 -10.62 -5.51 1.38
C VAL A 8 -10.24 -4.27 0.60
N SER A 9 -11.15 -3.29 0.56
CA SER A 9 -10.90 -2.01 -0.10
C SER A 9 -9.88 -1.20 0.69
N LEU A 10 -9.01 -0.51 -0.04
CA LEU A 10 -8.14 0.53 0.51
C LEU A 10 -8.98 1.63 1.13
N LEU A 11 -8.51 2.23 2.22
CA LEU A 11 -9.15 3.38 2.84
C LEU A 11 -8.27 4.61 2.68
N ALA A 12 -8.77 5.57 1.91
CA ALA A 12 -8.16 6.89 1.77
C ALA A 12 -8.38 7.74 3.04
N ALA A 13 -7.44 8.65 3.30
CA ALA A 13 -7.57 9.73 4.27
C ALA A 13 -8.46 10.85 3.71
N ALA A 14 -8.78 11.84 4.56
CA ALA A 14 -9.67 12.95 4.20
C ALA A 14 -9.11 13.84 3.08
N ASP A 15 -7.78 13.89 2.93
CA ASP A 15 -7.09 14.61 1.85
C ASP A 15 -6.98 13.80 0.54
N GLY A 16 -7.57 12.61 0.49
CA GLY A 16 -7.52 11.71 -0.67
C GLY A 16 -6.26 10.86 -0.76
N SER A 17 -5.28 11.02 0.14
CA SER A 17 -4.09 10.18 0.20
C SER A 17 -4.41 8.76 0.71
N THR A 18 -3.57 7.78 0.40
CA THR A 18 -3.68 6.43 0.98
C THR A 18 -2.31 6.01 1.49
N THR A 19 -2.21 5.75 2.79
CA THR A 19 -0.99 5.21 3.43
C THR A 19 -1.06 3.68 3.48
N ILE A 20 -0.01 3.01 3.02
CA ILE A 20 0.14 1.56 3.09
C ILE A 20 1.28 1.21 4.06
N TYR A 21 1.00 0.34 5.01
CA TYR A 21 1.95 -0.16 5.98
C TYR A 21 2.43 -1.56 5.60
N PHE A 22 3.70 -1.83 5.84
CA PHE A 22 4.33 -3.13 5.60
C PHE A 22 4.91 -3.63 6.92
N GLY A 23 4.65 -4.89 7.26
CA GLY A 23 5.17 -5.47 8.50
C GLY A 23 4.69 -6.89 8.74
N PRO A 24 5.35 -7.66 9.63
CA PRO A 24 4.99 -9.07 9.87
C PRO A 24 3.62 -9.22 10.55
N ASP A 25 3.25 -8.22 11.36
CA ASP A 25 2.01 -8.14 12.09
C ASP A 25 1.29 -6.83 11.79
N GLN A 26 -0.06 -6.84 11.84
CA GLN A 26 -0.86 -5.65 11.62
C GLN A 26 -0.75 -4.70 12.84
N PRO A 27 -0.33 -3.44 12.66
CA PRO A 27 -0.37 -2.47 13.76
C PRO A 27 -1.82 -2.16 14.17
N LYS A 28 -2.08 -2.04 15.48
CA LYS A 28 -3.44 -1.83 16.03
C LYS A 28 -4.14 -0.57 15.50
N TYR A 29 -3.37 0.46 15.15
CA TYR A 29 -3.87 1.74 14.64
C TYR A 29 -4.06 1.75 13.11
N VAL A 30 -3.69 0.67 12.41
CA VAL A 30 -3.78 0.59 10.95
C VAL A 30 -4.98 -0.27 10.55
N LYS A 31 -5.80 0.26 9.66
CA LYS A 31 -6.95 -0.47 9.10
C LYS A 31 -6.47 -1.65 8.24
N ARG A 32 -7.21 -2.76 8.26
CA ARG A 32 -6.81 -4.02 7.59
C ARG A 32 -6.44 -3.86 6.11
N GLY A 33 -7.14 -2.96 5.39
CA GLY A 33 -6.89 -2.70 3.96
C GLY A 33 -5.60 -1.94 3.67
N ASN A 34 -5.10 -1.20 4.65
CA ASN A 34 -3.91 -0.36 4.50
C ASN A 34 -2.66 -1.07 5.03
N TRP A 35 -2.67 -2.40 5.17
CA TRP A 35 -1.53 -3.17 5.65
C TRP A 35 -1.28 -4.43 4.80
N VAL A 36 -0.01 -4.60 4.41
CA VAL A 36 0.51 -5.77 3.70
C VAL A 36 1.47 -6.51 4.62
N GLN A 37 1.24 -7.81 4.78
CA GLN A 37 2.05 -8.67 5.62
C GLN A 37 3.40 -8.97 4.96
N THR A 38 4.49 -8.82 5.71
CA THR A 38 5.84 -9.24 5.32
C THR A 38 6.27 -10.51 6.07
N VAL A 39 7.36 -11.15 5.64
CA VAL A 39 7.90 -12.36 6.28
C VAL A 39 9.14 -12.00 7.10
N PRO A 40 9.17 -12.27 8.42
CA PRO A 40 10.35 -12.04 9.25
C PRO A 40 11.61 -12.69 8.67
N GLY A 41 12.73 -11.96 8.68
CA GLY A 41 14.02 -12.46 8.20
C GLY A 41 14.16 -12.60 6.69
N LYS A 42 13.16 -12.17 5.89
CA LYS A 42 13.23 -12.17 4.42
C LYS A 42 13.16 -10.76 3.86
N GLY A 43 14.00 -10.49 2.85
CA GLY A 43 13.91 -9.27 2.05
C GLY A 43 12.63 -9.22 1.21
N TRP A 44 12.18 -8.01 0.89
CA TRP A 44 11.03 -7.74 0.05
C TRP A 44 11.25 -6.45 -0.72
N PHE A 45 10.41 -6.23 -1.75
CA PHE A 45 10.39 -5.01 -2.55
C PHE A 45 8.95 -4.73 -2.99
N THR A 46 8.67 -3.48 -3.39
CA THR A 46 7.35 -3.04 -3.83
C THR A 46 7.33 -2.78 -5.33
N ILE A 47 6.23 -3.12 -5.98
CA ILE A 47 5.92 -2.71 -7.35
C ILE A 47 4.65 -1.85 -7.30
N LEU A 48 4.76 -0.59 -7.68
CA LEU A 48 3.59 0.25 -7.98
C LEU A 48 3.16 -0.01 -9.43
N ARG A 49 1.94 -0.50 -9.61
CA ARG A 49 1.35 -0.70 -10.94
C ARG A 49 0.21 0.29 -11.14
N LEU A 50 0.37 1.17 -12.12
CA LEU A 50 -0.66 2.10 -12.57
C LEU A 50 -1.29 1.56 -13.85
N TYR A 51 -2.62 1.59 -13.91
CA TYR A 51 -3.38 1.16 -15.08
C TYR A 51 -3.89 2.42 -15.80
N SER A 52 -3.39 2.66 -17.01
CA SER A 52 -3.69 3.86 -17.81
C SER A 52 -3.48 5.17 -17.02
N PRO A 53 -2.25 5.46 -16.55
CA PRO A 53 -1.98 6.66 -15.78
C PRO A 53 -2.17 7.94 -16.61
N LEU A 54 -2.45 9.04 -15.92
CA LEU A 54 -2.54 10.37 -16.50
C LEU A 54 -1.15 10.96 -16.83
N GLU A 55 -1.13 12.02 -17.63
CA GLU A 55 0.08 12.76 -18.03
C GLU A 55 1.04 13.14 -16.87
N PRO A 56 0.57 13.57 -15.67
CA PRO A 56 1.45 13.92 -14.54
C PRO A 56 2.40 12.82 -14.08
N PHE A 57 2.07 11.56 -14.35
CA PHE A 57 2.98 10.44 -14.09
C PHE A 57 4.18 10.46 -15.05
N PHE A 58 3.95 10.75 -16.34
CA PHE A 58 4.99 10.76 -17.38
C PHE A 58 5.85 12.01 -17.32
N THR A 59 5.26 13.18 -17.06
CA THR A 59 5.98 14.45 -16.84
C THR A 59 6.71 14.46 -15.49
N LYS A 60 6.41 13.48 -14.62
CA LYS A 60 6.97 13.30 -13.29
C LYS A 60 6.62 14.42 -12.31
N GLU A 61 5.56 15.17 -12.57
CA GLU A 61 4.95 16.16 -11.67
C GLU A 61 4.29 15.49 -10.46
N TRP A 62 3.80 14.26 -10.63
CA TRP A 62 3.32 13.41 -9.54
C TRP A 62 4.19 12.17 -9.40
N ARG A 63 4.52 11.81 -8.15
CA ARG A 63 5.19 10.57 -7.76
C ARG A 63 4.69 10.11 -6.40
N PRO A 64 4.68 8.79 -6.11
CA PRO A 64 4.48 8.32 -4.74
C PRO A 64 5.61 8.80 -3.83
N THR A 65 5.35 8.83 -2.53
CA THR A 65 6.40 9.02 -1.52
C THR A 65 7.30 7.80 -1.43
N GLU A 66 8.49 7.99 -0.86
CA GLU A 66 9.38 6.89 -0.53
C GLU A 66 8.82 6.02 0.61
N ILE A 67 9.33 4.79 0.73
CA ILE A 67 9.02 3.92 1.87
C ILE A 67 9.86 4.37 3.06
N GLU A 68 9.19 4.60 4.18
CA GLU A 68 9.82 5.06 5.42
C GLU A 68 9.68 4.02 6.54
N LEU A 69 10.70 3.96 7.41
CA LEU A 69 10.62 3.17 8.64
C LEU A 69 9.67 3.87 9.61
N VAL A 70 8.64 3.16 10.04
CA VAL A 70 7.76 3.60 11.14
C VAL A 70 8.57 3.56 12.44
N ARG A 71 8.63 4.69 13.14
CA ARG A 71 9.34 4.86 14.42
C ARG A 71 8.37 4.74 15.59
#